data_AF-A0A447QT57-F1
#
_entry.id   AF-A0A447QT57-F1
#
_cell.length_a   1.000
_cell.length_b   1.000
_cell.length_c   1.000
_cell.angle_alpha   90.00
_cell.angle_beta   90.00
_cell.angle_gamma   90.00
#
_symmetry.space_group_name_H-M   'P 1'
#
loop_
_entity.id
_entity.type
_entity.pdbx_description
1 polymer ?
#
loop_
_entity_poly.entity_id
_entity_poly.type
_entity_poly.pdbx_seq_one_letter_code
_entity_poly.pdbx_strand_id
1 'polypeptide(L)'
;MTTYDYLLLDNAIGTVFNQDADIITGADTIEGMVDYFIANAYQPHVKNKMLVLLLDELNEFENNHSQNLDAAYQHRYPSDLHFAGGKEFFDIFREHIQKTLKRS
;
A
#
# COMPACT_ATOMS: atom_id res chain seq x y z
N MET A 1 -19.77 -4.27 13.26
CA MET A 1 -19.99 -3.52 12.01
C MET A 1 -18.78 -3.85 11.14
N THR A 2 -18.95 -4.61 10.06
CA THR A 2 -17.84 -5.16 9.28
C THR A 2 -17.23 -4.07 8.39
N THR A 3 -16.18 -3.44 8.93
CA THR A 3 -14.93 -2.96 8.32
C THR A 3 -14.86 -2.95 6.78
N TYR A 4 -15.14 -1.80 6.17
CA TYR A 4 -14.78 -1.46 4.78
C TYR A 4 -13.90 -0.20 4.70
N ASP A 5 -13.33 0.26 5.82
CA ASP A 5 -12.76 1.60 5.92
C ASP A 5 -11.51 1.82 5.03
N TYR A 6 -10.80 0.75 4.63
CA TYR A 6 -9.56 0.83 3.84
C TYR A 6 -9.48 -0.29 2.78
N LEU A 7 -10.50 -0.43 1.94
CA LEU A 7 -10.65 -1.57 1.02
C LEU A 7 -9.48 -1.72 0.04
N LEU A 8 -8.97 -0.62 -0.52
CA LEU A 8 -7.86 -0.67 -1.48
C LEU A 8 -6.54 -0.98 -0.80
N LEU A 9 -6.30 -0.41 0.38
CA LEU A 9 -5.13 -0.70 1.20
C LEU A 9 -5.13 -2.16 1.67
N ASP A 10 -6.28 -2.65 2.15
CA ASP A 10 -6.47 -4.04 2.54
C ASP A 10 -6.22 -4.99 1.37
N ASN A 11 -6.73 -4.66 0.18
CA ASN A 11 -6.47 -5.44 -1.02
C ASN A 11 -5.00 -5.42 -1.42
N ALA A 12 -4.33 -4.27 -1.37
CA ALA A 12 -2.91 -4.17 -1.69
C ALA A 12 -2.08 -5.08 -0.77
N ILE A 13 -2.33 -4.99 0.54
CA ILE A 13 -1.61 -5.78 1.54
C ILE A 13 -1.94 -7.27 1.42
N GLY A 14 -3.21 -7.63 1.28
CA GLY A 14 -3.61 -9.03 1.16
C GLY A 14 -3.10 -9.72 -0.12
N THR A 15 -2.98 -8.98 -1.24
CA THR A 15 -2.64 -9.59 -2.54
C THR A 15 -1.16 -9.54 -2.89
N VAL A 16 -0.45 -8.46 -2.53
CA VAL A 16 0.94 -8.24 -2.95
C VAL A 16 1.87 -8.08 -1.75
N PHE A 17 1.50 -7.27 -0.78
CA PHE A 17 2.36 -6.99 0.38
C PHE A 17 2.03 -7.94 1.54
N ASN A 18 2.01 -9.24 1.25
CA ASN A 18 1.86 -10.32 2.22
C ASN A 18 3.22 -11.02 2.48
N GLN A 19 3.24 -12.09 3.25
CA GLN A 19 4.47 -12.84 3.59
C GLN A 19 5.22 -13.39 2.37
N ASP A 20 4.54 -13.53 1.22
CA ASP A 20 5.09 -14.07 -0.03
C ASP A 20 5.41 -12.94 -1.04
N ALA A 21 5.54 -11.69 -0.58
CA ALA A 21 5.71 -10.52 -1.44
C ALA A 21 6.93 -10.60 -2.37
N ASP A 22 8.05 -11.12 -1.89
CA ASP A 22 9.26 -11.35 -2.68
C ASP A 22 9.03 -12.39 -3.80
N ILE A 23 8.29 -13.45 -3.50
CA ILE A 23 7.90 -14.48 -4.49
C ILE A 23 6.91 -13.91 -5.51
N ILE A 24 5.92 -13.14 -5.06
CA ILE A 24 4.85 -12.57 -5.91
C ILE A 24 5.44 -11.54 -6.90
N THR A 25 6.34 -10.70 -6.40
CA THR A 25 6.86 -9.56 -7.16
C THR A 25 8.19 -9.85 -7.85
N GLY A 26 8.94 -10.85 -7.36
CA GLY A 26 10.33 -11.10 -7.74
C GLY A 26 11.30 -9.99 -7.29
N ALA A 27 10.88 -9.12 -6.36
CA ALA A 27 11.65 -7.99 -5.88
C ALA A 27 12.09 -8.18 -4.44
N ASP A 28 13.33 -7.77 -4.16
CA ASP A 28 13.95 -7.89 -2.83
C ASP A 28 13.79 -6.60 -1.99
N THR A 29 13.10 -5.59 -2.52
CA THR A 29 12.95 -4.26 -1.92
C THR A 29 11.50 -3.81 -1.94
N ILE A 30 11.11 -2.98 -0.97
CA ILE A 30 9.75 -2.43 -0.86
C ILE A 30 9.42 -1.60 -2.10
N GLU A 31 10.38 -0.79 -2.56
CA GLU A 31 10.27 0.04 -3.75
C GLU A 31 9.96 -0.81 -4.98
N GLY A 32 10.68 -1.91 -5.17
CA GLY A 32 10.44 -2.84 -6.27
C GLY A 32 9.07 -3.51 -6.19
N MET A 33 8.63 -3.89 -5.00
CA MET A 33 7.30 -4.46 -4.76
C MET A 33 6.19 -3.43 -5.04
N VAL A 34 6.38 -2.17 -4.64
CA VAL A 34 5.48 -1.05 -4.93
C VAL A 34 5.42 -0.75 -6.42
N ASP A 35 6.56 -0.73 -7.11
CA ASP A 35 6.60 -0.58 -8.56
C ASP A 35 5.86 -1.71 -9.28
N TYR A 36 6.05 -2.96 -8.83
CA TYR A 36 5.30 -4.11 -9.33
C TYR A 36 3.80 -3.95 -9.12
N PHE A 37 3.38 -3.59 -7.91
CA PHE A 37 1.96 -3.37 -7.60
C PHE A 37 1.37 -2.29 -8.51
N ILE A 38 1.99 -1.11 -8.60
CA ILE A 38 1.50 -0.01 -9.41
C ILE A 38 1.43 -0.42 -10.88
N ALA A 39 2.41 -1.16 -11.39
CA ALA A 39 2.42 -1.65 -12.77
C ALA A 39 1.25 -2.58 -13.09
N ASN A 40 0.84 -3.44 -12.13
CA ASN A 40 -0.01 -4.61 -12.42
C ASN A 40 -1.39 -4.61 -11.73
N ALA A 41 -1.60 -3.84 -10.66
CA ALA A 41 -2.79 -3.96 -9.81
C ALA A 41 -4.10 -3.53 -10.48
N TYR A 42 -4.04 -2.66 -11.49
CA TYR A 42 -5.22 -2.04 -12.07
C TYR A 42 -5.18 -2.00 -13.59
N GLN A 43 -6.35 -2.12 -14.22
CA GLN A 43 -6.48 -1.98 -15.67
C GLN A 43 -6.10 -0.55 -16.11
N PRO A 44 -5.46 -0.36 -17.28
CA PRO A 44 -4.90 0.93 -17.68
C PRO A 44 -5.90 2.11 -17.63
N HIS A 45 -7.15 1.88 -18.00
CA HIS A 45 -8.18 2.94 -18.08
C HIS A 45 -8.76 3.37 -16.73
N VAL A 46 -8.57 2.59 -15.66
CA VAL A 46 -8.97 2.96 -14.28
C VAL A 46 -7.79 3.20 -13.35
N LYS A 47 -6.57 2.83 -13.76
CA LYS A 47 -5.36 2.85 -12.93
C LYS A 47 -5.19 4.15 -12.15
N ASN A 48 -5.20 5.30 -12.82
CA ASN A 48 -4.97 6.58 -12.15
C ASN A 48 -6.05 6.89 -11.11
N LYS A 49 -7.32 6.59 -11.40
CA LYS A 49 -8.41 6.77 -10.43
C LYS A 49 -8.21 5.88 -9.20
N MET A 50 -7.86 4.62 -9.40
CA MET A 50 -7.65 3.67 -8.30
C MET A 50 -6.44 4.05 -7.45
N LEU A 51 -5.37 4.54 -8.06
CA LEU A 51 -4.18 5.00 -7.35
C LEU A 51 -4.45 6.27 -6.52
N VAL A 52 -5.29 7.19 -7.00
CA VAL A 52 -5.74 8.35 -6.22
C VAL A 52 -6.56 7.90 -5.02
N LEU A 53 -7.53 7.00 -5.20
CA LEU A 53 -8.33 6.49 -4.08
C LEU A 53 -7.48 5.74 -3.05
N LEU A 54 -6.47 4.99 -3.49
CA LEU A 54 -5.53 4.34 -2.57
C LEU A 54 -4.70 5.36 -1.79
N LEU A 55 -4.28 6.47 -2.41
CA LEU A 55 -3.63 7.57 -1.69
C LEU A 55 -4.54 8.17 -0.63
N ASP A 56 -5.84 8.33 -0.92
CA ASP A 56 -6.81 8.85 0.03
C ASP A 56 -6.93 7.91 1.24
N GLU A 57 -7.02 6.60 1.03
CA GLU A 57 -7.05 5.61 2.11
C GLU A 57 -5.76 5.59 2.95
N LEU A 58 -4.58 5.69 2.32
CA LEU A 58 -3.31 5.80 3.03
C LEU A 58 -3.28 7.04 3.94
N ASN A 59 -3.72 8.19 3.42
CA ASN A 59 -3.77 9.43 4.19
C ASN A 59 -4.82 9.37 5.31
N GLU A 60 -5.98 8.78 5.05
CA GLU A 60 -7.02 8.60 6.05
C GLU A 60 -6.55 7.70 7.18
N PHE A 61 -5.91 6.57 6.87
CA PHE A 61 -5.34 5.67 7.86
C PHE A 61 -4.28 6.37 8.71
N GLU A 62 -3.36 7.11 8.08
CA GLU A 62 -2.32 7.88 8.78
C GLU A 62 -2.92 8.95 9.71
N ASN A 63 -3.96 9.66 9.26
CA ASN A 63 -4.63 10.68 10.06
C ASN A 63 -5.36 10.07 11.27
N ASN A 64 -6.12 8.99 11.04
CA ASN A 64 -6.89 8.29 12.07
C ASN A 64 -6.00 7.62 13.13
N HIS A 65 -4.75 7.30 12.76
CA HIS A 65 -3.78 6.64 13.64
C HIS A 65 -2.53 7.48 13.90
N SER A 66 -2.60 8.80 13.74
CA SER A 66 -1.45 9.73 13.82
C SER A 66 -0.63 9.63 15.11
N GLN A 67 -1.24 9.25 16.23
CA GLN A 67 -0.55 9.08 17.51
C GLN A 67 0.26 7.77 17.61
N ASN A 68 -0.11 6.74 16.84
CA ASN A 68 0.52 5.42 16.93
C ASN A 68 0.35 4.62 15.63
N LEU A 69 0.82 5.19 14.52
CA LEU A 69 0.63 4.66 13.17
C LEU A 69 1.16 3.24 13.04
N ASP A 70 2.40 3.00 13.47
CA ASP A 70 3.05 1.69 13.32
C ASP A 70 2.33 0.60 14.11
N ALA A 71 1.88 0.90 15.35
CA ALA A 71 1.13 -0.07 16.12
C ALA A 71 -0.25 -0.35 15.51
N ALA A 72 -0.94 0.66 14.98
CA ALA A 72 -2.21 0.48 14.30
C ALA A 72 -2.05 -0.34 13.02
N TYR A 73 -1.00 -0.06 12.24
CA TYR A 73 -0.64 -0.82 11.05
C TYR A 73 -0.35 -2.29 11.39
N GLN A 74 0.52 -2.56 12.37
CA GLN A 74 0.85 -3.91 12.82
C GLN A 74 -0.34 -4.65 13.41
N HIS A 75 -1.25 -3.95 14.10
CA HIS A 75 -2.46 -4.55 14.65
C HIS A 75 -3.45 -4.95 13.54
N ARG A 76 -3.59 -4.12 12.49
CA ARG A 76 -4.50 -4.39 11.38
C ARG A 76 -3.94 -5.40 10.38
N TYR A 77 -2.64 -5.34 10.13
CA TYR A 77 -1.92 -6.20 9.21
C TYR A 77 -0.90 -7.05 9.98
N PRO A 78 -1.38 -7.97 10.84
CA PRO A 78 -0.53 -8.87 11.61
C PRO A 78 -0.02 -9.95 10.66
N SER A 79 0.98 -9.58 9.88
CA SER A 79 1.70 -10.49 9.02
C SER A 79 3.17 -10.33 9.33
N ASP A 80 3.94 -11.41 9.18
CA ASP A 80 5.40 -11.44 9.23
C ASP A 80 6.04 -10.66 8.06
N LEU A 81 5.43 -9.53 7.69
CA LEU A 81 5.91 -8.63 6.67
C LEU A 81 7.25 -8.10 7.10
N HIS A 82 8.23 -8.32 6.25
CA HIS A 82 9.57 -7.80 6.38
C HIS A 82 9.66 -6.27 6.23
N PHE A 83 8.52 -5.56 6.13
CA PHE A 83 8.50 -4.13 5.94
C PHE A 83 8.78 -3.40 7.24
N ALA A 84 9.82 -2.58 7.21
CA ALA A 84 10.17 -1.66 8.28
C ALA A 84 9.04 -0.63 8.41
N GLY A 85 8.23 -0.73 9.47
CA GLY A 85 7.24 0.28 9.88
C GLY A 85 6.06 0.53 8.92
N GLY A 86 4.89 0.84 9.49
CA GLY A 86 3.75 1.31 8.69
C GLY A 86 4.04 2.66 8.02
N LYS A 87 4.81 3.53 8.70
CA LYS A 87 5.17 4.84 8.16
C LYS A 87 6.04 4.77 6.91
N GLU A 88 7.15 4.04 6.95
CA GLU A 88 8.07 3.93 5.82
C GLU A 88 7.40 3.26 4.61
N PHE A 89 6.60 2.21 4.85
CA PHE A 89 5.76 1.62 3.82
C PHE A 89 4.85 2.67 3.16
N PHE A 90 4.14 3.49 3.95
CA PHE A 90 3.22 4.50 3.43
C PHE A 90 3.95 5.59 2.64
N ASP A 91 5.12 6.02 3.11
CA ASP A 91 5.92 7.06 2.48
C ASP A 91 6.44 6.58 1.10
N ILE A 92 6.97 5.36 1.01
CA ILE A 92 7.41 4.75 -0.26
C ILE A 92 6.23 4.61 -1.22
N PHE A 93 5.11 4.04 -0.75
CA PHE A 93 3.92 3.84 -1.58
C PHE A 93 3.43 5.16 -2.16
N ARG A 94 3.32 6.18 -1.30
CA ARG A 94 2.86 7.51 -1.69
C ARG A 94 3.77 8.13 -2.74
N GLU A 95 5.09 8.07 -2.53
CA GLU A 95 6.05 8.64 -3.46
C GLU A 95 5.93 8.02 -4.86
N HIS A 96 5.83 6.70 -4.94
CA HIS A 96 5.76 5.98 -6.21
C HIS A 96 4.44 6.19 -6.95
N ILE A 97 3.32 6.24 -6.23
CA ILE A 97 2.04 6.64 -6.83
C ILE A 97 2.13 8.05 -7.41
N GLN A 98 2.63 9.01 -6.64
CA GLN A 98 2.73 10.41 -7.09
C GLN A 98 3.65 10.55 -8.31
N LYS A 99 4.77 9.82 -8.37
CA LYS A 99 5.63 9.76 -9.55
C LYS A 99 4.88 9.25 -10.78
N THR A 100 4.04 8.22 -10.60
CA THR A 100 3.25 7.60 -11.68
C THR A 100 2.17 8.54 -12.21
N LEU A 101 1.45 9.20 -11.30
CA LEU A 101 0.37 10.13 -11.66
C LEU A 101 0.90 11.39 -12.36
N LYS A 102 2.11 11.87 -12.03
CA LYS A 102 2.75 13.01 -12.72
C LYS A 102 3.23 12.69 -14.14
N ARG A 103 3.39 11.42 -14.47
CA ARG A 103 3.90 10.93 -15.78
C ARG A 103 2.76 10.52 -16.73
N SER A 104 1.52 10.51 -16.26
CA SER A 104 0.33 10.13 -17.03
C SER A 104 -0.38 11.33 -17.62
#